data_AF-A0A1Y3RKV7-F1
#
_entry.id   AF-A0A1Y3RKV7-F1
#
_cell.length_a   1.000
_cell.length_b   1.000
_cell.length_c   1.000
_cell.angle_alpha   90.00
_cell.angle_beta   90.00
_cell.angle_gamma   90.00
#
_symmetry.space_group_name_H-M   'P 1'
#
loop_
_entity.id
_entity.type
_entity.pdbx_description
1 polymer ?
#
loop_
_entity_poly.entity_id
_entity_poly.type
_entity_poly.pdbx_seq_one_letter_code
_entity_poly.pdbx_strand_id
1 'polypeptide(L)'
;MKLIDTRDAAGHVLCHDLTQIIRGVTKDARFRKGHVVTQEDIPVLLSMGKEHLYVWDKQPGMLHEDEAAFRLQALCQNEHMHATPVKEGKIELIADIDGLFRVDVARLNALNGEDEIMIATRHTNTAVHQGDKLAAYGIEVTEHCLPGDDRTAITAAALDYKARGVGLILCTGGMSVDPDDKTPRANRDTGAEIVSYGALVLPRITAGVRVSRADLKALGTGGLCLGCPQCRYPVCPFGKS
;
A
#
# COMPACT_ATOMS: atom_id res chain seq x y z
N MET A 1 -1.31 11.96 12.94
CA MET A 1 -0.14 11.87 13.86
C MET A 1 0.23 13.25 14.34
N LYS A 2 0.70 13.37 15.59
CA LYS A 2 1.13 14.64 16.18
C LYS A 2 2.52 14.49 16.78
N LEU A 3 3.40 15.45 16.55
CA LEU A 3 4.69 15.54 17.23
C LEU A 3 4.46 16.25 18.58
N ILE A 4 4.85 15.61 19.68
CA ILE A 4 4.74 16.18 21.03
C ILE A 4 6.07 16.07 21.77
N ASP A 5 6.26 16.89 22.81
CA ASP A 5 7.39 16.73 23.74
C ASP A 5 7.23 15.41 24.49
N THR A 6 8.35 14.68 24.64
CA THR A 6 8.36 13.36 25.29
C THR A 6 7.91 13.43 26.75
N ARG A 7 8.10 14.57 27.42
CA ARG A 7 7.64 14.80 28.79
C ARG A 7 6.12 14.83 28.92
N ASP A 8 5.42 15.14 27.83
CA ASP A 8 3.96 15.20 27.76
C ASP A 8 3.36 13.94 27.11
N ALA A 9 4.19 12.95 26.79
CA ALA A 9 3.77 11.80 25.99
C ALA A 9 3.03 10.70 26.75
N ALA A 10 3.01 10.74 28.09
CA ALA A 10 2.28 9.76 28.88
C ALA A 10 0.79 9.68 28.45
N GLY A 11 0.29 8.46 28.30
CA GLY A 11 -1.07 8.17 27.82
C GLY A 11 -1.24 8.17 26.30
N HIS A 12 -0.23 8.56 25.53
CA HIS A 12 -0.30 8.54 24.06
C HIS A 12 0.30 7.26 23.46
N VAL A 13 -0.15 6.90 22.25
CA VAL A 13 0.27 5.68 21.56
C VAL A 13 1.41 5.98 20.57
N LEU A 14 2.49 5.21 20.63
CA LEU A 14 3.61 5.31 19.69
C LEU A 14 3.20 4.86 18.28
N CYS A 15 3.55 5.65 17.27
CA CYS A 15 3.21 5.35 15.87
C CYS A 15 4.26 4.52 15.13
N HIS A 16 5.43 4.26 15.72
CA HIS A 16 6.51 3.48 15.13
C HIS A 16 7.39 2.87 16.23
N ASP A 17 8.19 1.87 15.84
CA ASP A 17 9.15 1.24 16.75
C ASP A 17 10.28 2.20 17.14
N LEU A 18 10.66 2.19 18.42
CA LEU A 18 11.78 2.94 18.96
C LEU A 18 12.87 1.97 19.41
N THR A 19 13.92 1.85 18.59
CA THR A 19 15.09 1.02 18.86
C THR A 19 16.03 1.71 19.85
N GLN A 20 16.45 1.00 20.89
CA GLN A 20 17.54 1.44 21.74
C GLN A 20 18.85 0.85 21.23
N ILE A 21 19.82 1.71 20.90
CA ILE A 21 21.13 1.29 20.43
C ILE A 21 22.11 1.40 21.60
N ILE A 22 22.46 0.28 22.22
CA ILE A 22 23.54 0.21 23.21
C ILE A 22 24.77 -0.35 22.50
N ARG A 23 25.78 0.49 22.27
CA ARG A 23 27.02 0.11 21.56
C ARG A 23 27.67 -1.11 22.23
N GLY A 24 27.75 -2.22 21.50
CA GLY A 24 28.41 -3.46 21.94
C GLY A 24 27.53 -4.44 22.72
N VAL A 25 26.24 -4.16 22.96
CA VAL A 25 25.38 -5.00 23.81
C VAL A 25 24.10 -5.45 23.10
N THR A 26 23.32 -4.53 22.52
CA THR A 26 22.04 -4.88 21.88
C THR A 26 21.58 -3.81 20.90
N LYS A 27 20.95 -4.25 19.80
CA LYS A 27 20.25 -3.40 18.83
C LYS A 27 18.86 -4.00 18.61
N ASP A 28 17.94 -3.74 19.52
CA ASP A 28 16.57 -4.26 19.47
C ASP A 28 15.54 -3.16 19.81
N ALA A 29 14.30 -3.35 19.37
CA ALA A 29 13.19 -2.45 19.61
C ALA A 29 12.84 -2.45 21.11
N ARG A 30 13.16 -1.36 21.82
CA ARG A 30 12.82 -1.22 23.24
C ARG A 30 11.35 -0.88 23.42
N PHE A 31 10.79 -0.08 22.50
CA PHE A 31 9.36 0.17 22.42
C PHE A 31 8.88 -0.16 21.01
N ARG A 32 7.73 -0.84 20.91
CA ARG A 32 7.11 -1.21 19.64
C ARG A 32 5.97 -0.25 19.29
N LYS A 33 5.65 -0.12 18.00
CA LYS A 33 4.44 0.54 17.49
C LYS A 33 3.22 0.02 18.24
N GLY A 34 2.31 0.92 18.63
CA GLY A 34 1.14 0.59 19.44
C GLY A 34 1.36 0.61 20.96
N HIS A 35 2.59 0.77 21.44
CA HIS A 35 2.87 0.93 22.87
C HIS A 35 2.23 2.23 23.40
N VAL A 36 1.51 2.12 24.53
CA VAL A 36 0.98 3.28 25.26
C VAL A 36 2.07 3.77 26.20
N VAL A 37 2.57 4.99 25.97
CA VAL A 37 3.65 5.57 26.78
C VAL A 37 3.16 5.76 28.22
N THR A 38 3.91 5.22 29.18
CA THR A 38 3.67 5.39 30.62
C THR A 38 4.58 6.46 31.21
N GLN A 39 4.30 6.90 32.44
CA GLN A 39 5.15 7.90 33.12
C GLN A 39 6.57 7.38 33.35
N GLU A 40 6.73 6.06 33.53
CA GLU A 40 8.01 5.38 33.74
C GLU A 40 8.85 5.28 32.45
N ASP A 41 8.20 5.35 31.29
CA ASP A 41 8.88 5.31 29.99
C ASP A 41 9.58 6.63 29.67
N ILE A 42 9.13 7.76 30.22
CA ILE A 42 9.63 9.09 29.86
C ILE A 42 11.14 9.24 30.10
N PRO A 43 11.70 8.91 31.28
CA PRO A 43 13.14 8.98 31.51
C PRO A 43 13.93 8.08 30.54
N VAL A 44 13.36 6.92 30.18
CA VAL A 44 13.98 5.98 29.25
C VAL A 44 14.02 6.57 27.84
N LEU A 45 12.89 7.07 27.35
CA LEU A 45 12.76 7.69 26.03
C LEU A 45 13.71 8.89 25.89
N LEU A 46 13.79 9.74 26.93
CA LEU A 46 14.75 10.85 26.98
C LEU A 46 16.20 10.36 26.98
N SER A 47 16.52 9.29 27.73
CA SER A 47 17.87 8.68 27.73
C SER A 47 18.26 8.09 26.37
N MET A 48 17.26 7.74 25.55
CA MET A 48 17.43 7.31 24.15
C MET A 48 17.60 8.48 23.18
N GLY A 49 17.64 9.73 23.66
CA GLY A 49 17.74 10.93 22.83
C GLY A 49 16.44 11.29 22.11
N LYS A 50 15.29 10.75 22.55
CA LYS A 50 13.98 11.11 22.01
C LYS A 50 13.43 12.25 22.84
N GLU A 51 13.69 13.48 22.41
CA GLU A 51 13.09 14.68 23.02
C GLU A 51 11.66 14.90 22.54
N HIS A 52 11.35 14.46 21.32
CA HIS A 52 10.01 14.53 20.74
C HIS A 52 9.55 13.16 20.24
N LEU A 53 8.26 12.89 20.39
CA LEU A 53 7.62 11.66 19.93
C LEU A 53 6.50 11.95 18.94
N TYR A 54 6.45 11.14 17.88
CA TYR A 54 5.27 11.08 17.03
C TYR A 54 4.27 10.12 17.67
N VAL A 55 3.19 10.70 18.17
CA VAL A 55 2.14 9.96 18.84
C VAL A 55 0.82 10.02 18.08
N TRP A 56 -0.01 9.02 18.35
CA TRP A 56 -1.36 8.96 17.83
C TRP A 56 -2.24 9.96 18.58
N ASP A 57 -2.76 10.96 17.85
CA ASP A 57 -3.75 11.90 18.36
C ASP A 57 -5.13 11.35 17.99
N LYS A 58 -5.79 10.67 18.95
CA LYS A 58 -7.07 10.01 18.72
C LYS A 58 -8.19 11.05 18.74
N GLN A 59 -8.39 11.73 17.63
CA GLN A 59 -9.53 12.63 17.48
C GLN A 59 -10.84 11.82 17.47
N PRO A 60 -11.93 12.36 18.06
CA PRO A 60 -13.25 11.74 17.93
C PRO A 60 -13.60 11.53 16.45
N GLY A 61 -13.91 10.28 16.08
CA GLY A 61 -14.18 9.88 14.70
C GLY A 61 -13.01 9.25 13.95
N MET A 62 -11.79 9.29 14.49
CA MET A 62 -10.64 8.58 13.89
C MET A 62 -10.55 7.12 14.35
N LEU A 63 -10.23 6.25 13.40
CA LEU A 63 -10.03 4.82 13.62
C LEU A 63 -8.54 4.47 13.49
N HIS A 64 -8.04 3.56 14.32
CA HIS A 64 -6.70 3.00 14.12
C HIS A 64 -6.70 2.11 12.87
N GLU A 65 -5.59 2.03 12.15
CA GLU A 65 -5.48 1.24 10.90
C GLU A 65 -5.86 -0.24 11.11
N ASP A 66 -5.41 -0.86 12.19
CA ASP A 66 -5.73 -2.26 12.49
C ASP A 66 -7.22 -2.45 12.80
N GLU A 67 -7.81 -1.48 13.49
CA GLU A 67 -9.25 -1.47 13.78
C GLU A 67 -10.07 -1.30 12.48
N ALA A 68 -9.56 -0.51 11.52
CA ALA A 68 -10.14 -0.42 10.18
C ALA A 68 -10.06 -1.77 9.46
N ALA A 69 -8.90 -2.42 9.52
CA ALA A 69 -8.67 -3.72 8.91
C ALA A 69 -9.63 -4.79 9.44
N PHE A 70 -9.86 -4.85 10.76
CA PHE A 70 -10.81 -5.78 11.37
C PHE A 70 -12.26 -5.54 10.92
N ARG A 71 -12.66 -4.28 10.74
CA ARG A 71 -14.00 -3.95 10.21
C ARG A 71 -14.16 -4.37 8.76
N LEU A 72 -13.15 -4.12 7.93
CA LEU A 72 -13.14 -4.57 6.53
C LEU A 72 -13.14 -6.10 6.44
N GLN A 73 -12.38 -6.78 7.31
CA GLN A 73 -12.40 -8.24 7.45
C GLN A 73 -13.81 -8.74 7.77
N ALA A 74 -14.47 -8.18 8.79
CA ALA A 74 -15.81 -8.60 9.20
C ALA A 74 -16.87 -8.43 8.09
N LEU A 75 -16.70 -7.44 7.21
CA LEU A 75 -17.58 -7.23 6.04
C LEU A 75 -17.35 -8.25 4.92
N CYS A 76 -16.15 -8.81 4.81
CA CYS A 76 -15.72 -9.64 3.68
C CYS A 76 -15.67 -11.13 4.01
N GLN A 77 -15.43 -11.50 5.27
CA GLN A 77 -15.18 -12.89 5.67
C GLN A 77 -16.48 -13.70 5.78
N ASN A 78 -16.44 -14.97 5.35
CA ASN A 78 -17.49 -15.96 5.57
C ASN A 78 -16.90 -17.28 6.08
N GLU A 79 -17.74 -18.32 6.19
CA GLU A 79 -17.36 -19.64 6.74
C GLU A 79 -16.40 -20.47 5.87
N HIS A 80 -16.09 -20.03 4.65
CA HIS A 80 -15.22 -20.73 3.69
C HIS A 80 -13.86 -20.06 3.53
N MET A 81 -13.48 -19.20 4.48
CA MET A 81 -12.22 -18.50 4.47
C MET A 81 -11.75 -18.13 5.88
N HIS A 82 -10.43 -18.08 6.06
CA HIS A 82 -9.79 -17.59 7.27
C HIS A 82 -8.98 -16.32 7.00
N ALA A 83 -8.75 -15.55 8.07
CA ALA A 83 -7.98 -14.34 8.03
C ALA A 83 -6.56 -14.56 8.55
N THR A 84 -5.59 -13.85 7.97
CA THR A 84 -4.25 -13.72 8.57
C THR A 84 -4.30 -12.81 9.81
N PRO A 85 -3.29 -12.87 10.70
CA PRO A 85 -3.10 -11.83 11.70
C PRO A 85 -2.98 -10.45 11.04
N VAL A 86 -3.44 -9.41 11.74
CA VAL A 86 -3.27 -8.03 11.29
C VAL A 86 -1.81 -7.63 11.37
N LYS A 87 -1.33 -6.95 10.33
CA LYS A 87 0.00 -6.34 10.31
C LYS A 87 -0.08 -5.02 9.57
N GLU A 88 0.15 -3.91 10.28
CA GLU A 88 0.16 -2.55 9.71
C GLU A 88 -1.11 -2.21 8.92
N GLY A 89 -2.29 -2.44 9.52
CA GLY A 89 -3.58 -2.18 8.88
C GLY A 89 -3.95 -3.15 7.75
N LYS A 90 -3.16 -4.21 7.54
CA LYS A 90 -3.40 -5.23 6.51
C LYS A 90 -3.85 -6.57 7.11
N ILE A 91 -4.90 -7.12 6.50
CA ILE A 91 -5.39 -8.49 6.71
C ILE A 91 -5.61 -9.12 5.34
N GLU A 92 -5.24 -10.39 5.19
CA GLU A 92 -5.52 -11.18 4.00
C GLU A 92 -6.58 -12.24 4.33
N LEU A 93 -7.50 -12.46 3.39
CA LEU A 93 -8.48 -13.54 3.46
C LEU A 93 -8.06 -14.68 2.54
N ILE A 94 -8.07 -15.91 3.05
CA ILE A 94 -7.55 -17.11 2.38
C ILE A 94 -8.67 -18.15 2.28
N ALA A 95 -8.81 -18.77 1.10
CA ALA A 95 -9.82 -19.80 0.88
C ALA A 95 -9.55 -21.06 1.72
N ASP A 96 -10.59 -21.58 2.38
CA ASP A 96 -10.52 -22.85 3.11
C ASP A 96 -10.92 -24.05 2.24
N ILE A 97 -11.56 -23.78 1.11
CA ILE A 97 -12.07 -24.80 0.20
C ILE A 97 -11.80 -24.43 -1.26
N ASP A 98 -11.80 -25.44 -2.11
CA ASP A 98 -11.94 -25.26 -3.55
C ASP A 98 -13.34 -24.77 -3.88
N GLY A 99 -13.46 -23.80 -4.79
CA GLY A 99 -14.77 -23.26 -5.14
C GLY A 99 -14.75 -22.12 -6.15
N LEU A 100 -15.90 -21.46 -6.26
CA LEU A 100 -16.08 -20.27 -7.08
C LEU A 100 -16.10 -19.02 -6.20
N PHE A 101 -15.09 -18.17 -6.31
CA PHE A 101 -15.04 -16.92 -5.58
C PHE A 101 -15.95 -15.88 -6.22
N ARG A 102 -16.92 -15.34 -5.46
CA ARG A 102 -17.87 -14.32 -5.91
C ARG A 102 -17.78 -13.09 -5.02
N VAL A 103 -17.80 -11.93 -5.65
CA VAL A 103 -17.74 -10.63 -4.97
C VAL A 103 -18.94 -9.79 -5.41
N ASP A 104 -19.54 -9.07 -4.46
CA ASP A 104 -20.45 -7.97 -4.78
C ASP A 104 -19.62 -6.79 -5.32
N VAL A 105 -19.42 -6.79 -6.65
CA VAL A 105 -18.59 -5.79 -7.34
C VAL A 105 -19.14 -4.38 -7.14
N ALA A 106 -20.45 -4.20 -7.04
CA ALA A 106 -21.05 -2.87 -6.84
C ALA A 106 -20.70 -2.33 -5.46
N ARG A 107 -20.85 -3.14 -4.41
CA ARG A 107 -20.50 -2.77 -3.04
C ARG A 107 -19.00 -2.59 -2.85
N LEU A 108 -18.18 -3.49 -3.40
CA LEU A 108 -16.73 -3.33 -3.44
C LEU A 108 -16.35 -2.01 -4.10
N ASN A 109 -17.04 -1.66 -5.20
CA ASN A 109 -16.73 -0.44 -5.91
C ASN A 109 -17.11 0.83 -5.16
N ALA A 110 -18.22 0.81 -4.45
CA ALA A 110 -18.64 1.90 -3.57
C ALA A 110 -17.65 2.08 -2.41
N LEU A 111 -17.22 0.99 -1.78
CA LEU A 111 -16.26 1.03 -0.67
C LEU A 111 -14.89 1.55 -1.11
N ASN A 112 -14.34 1.03 -2.21
CA ASN A 112 -13.12 1.57 -2.83
C ASN A 112 -13.32 2.98 -3.42
N GLY A 113 -14.55 3.49 -3.39
CA GLY A 113 -14.95 4.86 -3.70
C GLY A 113 -14.54 5.87 -2.61
N GLU A 114 -14.26 5.40 -1.40
CA GLU A 114 -13.80 6.22 -0.28
C GLU A 114 -12.28 6.45 -0.33
N ASP A 115 -11.78 7.50 0.31
CA ASP A 115 -10.39 7.96 0.14
C ASP A 115 -9.37 7.25 1.03
N GLU A 116 -9.76 6.83 2.23
CA GLU A 116 -8.82 6.32 3.24
C GLU A 116 -8.83 4.78 3.37
N ILE A 117 -9.65 4.08 2.58
CA ILE A 117 -9.80 2.62 2.63
C ILE A 117 -9.82 2.00 1.24
N MET A 118 -9.28 0.78 1.15
CA MET A 118 -9.29 0.02 -0.09
C MET A 118 -9.32 -1.48 0.21
N ILE A 119 -10.09 -2.20 -0.61
CA ILE A 119 -10.12 -3.65 -0.72
C ILE A 119 -9.63 -4.08 -2.09
N ALA A 120 -8.54 -4.85 -2.15
CA ALA A 120 -8.13 -5.55 -3.36
C ALA A 120 -8.58 -7.01 -3.29
N THR A 121 -9.24 -7.51 -4.33
CA THR A 121 -9.72 -8.91 -4.39
C THR A 121 -9.29 -9.57 -5.69
N ARG A 122 -9.35 -10.91 -5.74
CA ARG A 122 -9.43 -11.62 -7.03
C ARG A 122 -10.71 -11.18 -7.78
N HIS A 123 -10.74 -11.37 -9.09
CA HIS A 123 -11.96 -11.11 -9.87
C HIS A 123 -13.10 -11.99 -9.37
N THR A 124 -14.31 -11.43 -9.36
CA THR A 124 -15.51 -12.24 -9.12
C THR A 124 -15.65 -13.34 -10.18
N ASN A 125 -16.30 -14.44 -9.82
CA ASN A 125 -16.49 -15.64 -10.64
C ASN A 125 -15.16 -16.32 -11.03
N THR A 126 -14.12 -16.20 -10.19
CA THR A 126 -12.85 -16.89 -10.38
C THR A 126 -12.86 -18.22 -9.63
N ALA A 127 -12.41 -19.29 -10.28
CA ALA A 127 -12.14 -20.55 -9.58
C ALA A 127 -10.96 -20.36 -8.61
N VAL A 128 -11.12 -20.85 -7.39
CA VAL A 128 -10.11 -20.78 -6.33
C VAL A 128 -9.89 -22.16 -5.74
N HIS A 129 -8.68 -22.42 -5.30
CA HIS A 129 -8.32 -23.59 -4.53
C HIS A 129 -8.12 -23.24 -3.06
N GLN A 130 -8.26 -24.22 -2.18
CA GLN A 130 -7.88 -24.08 -0.78
C GLN A 130 -6.44 -23.52 -0.67
N GLY A 131 -6.27 -22.49 0.16
CA GLY A 131 -5.01 -21.78 0.33
C GLY A 131 -4.83 -20.55 -0.58
N ASP A 132 -5.72 -20.34 -1.55
CA ASP A 132 -5.65 -19.16 -2.41
C ASP A 132 -5.97 -17.87 -1.64
N LYS A 133 -5.18 -16.82 -1.86
CA LYS A 133 -5.49 -15.48 -1.35
C LYS A 133 -6.69 -14.91 -2.12
N LEU A 134 -7.73 -14.52 -1.40
CA LEU A 134 -8.99 -14.02 -1.94
C LEU A 134 -9.03 -12.50 -1.98
N ALA A 135 -8.59 -11.88 -0.89
CA ALA A 135 -8.55 -10.43 -0.72
C ALA A 135 -7.35 -10.02 0.13
N ALA A 136 -6.78 -8.85 -0.16
CA ALA A 136 -5.74 -8.22 0.63
C ALA A 136 -5.96 -6.71 0.67
N TYR A 137 -5.51 -6.09 1.75
CA TYR A 137 -5.59 -4.65 1.96
C TYR A 137 -4.18 -4.04 1.91
N GLY A 138 -4.00 -2.93 1.22
CA GLY A 138 -2.74 -2.17 1.21
C GLY A 138 -1.69 -2.61 0.18
N ILE A 139 -1.08 -1.58 -0.43
CA ILE A 139 0.23 -1.63 -1.08
C ILE A 139 1.20 -1.05 -0.04
N GLU A 140 2.23 -1.79 0.32
CA GLU A 140 3.30 -1.29 1.19
C GLU A 140 4.37 -0.62 0.31
N VAL A 141 4.71 0.62 0.60
CA VAL A 141 5.85 1.29 -0.07
C VAL A 141 7.13 0.80 0.60
N THR A 142 7.79 -0.16 -0.02
CA THR A 142 9.02 -0.76 0.54
C THR A 142 10.27 0.06 0.24
N GLU A 143 10.25 0.86 -0.83
CA GLU A 143 11.39 1.61 -1.35
C GLU A 143 10.93 2.95 -1.94
N HIS A 144 11.74 4.00 -1.77
CA HIS A 144 11.50 5.31 -2.39
C HIS A 144 12.82 6.03 -2.67
N CYS A 145 12.94 6.65 -3.85
CA CYS A 145 14.06 7.50 -4.22
C CYS A 145 13.61 8.62 -5.17
N LEU A 146 14.40 9.69 -5.20
CA LEU A 146 14.20 10.84 -6.08
C LEU A 146 15.43 10.96 -7.00
N PRO A 147 15.46 10.25 -8.14
CA PRO A 147 16.63 10.23 -9.05
C PRO A 147 16.82 11.54 -9.83
N GLY A 148 15.91 12.51 -9.67
CA GLY A 148 15.89 13.76 -10.43
C GLY A 148 15.41 13.56 -11.87
N ASP A 149 15.49 14.62 -12.66
CA ASP A 149 15.14 14.59 -14.09
C ASP A 149 16.34 14.17 -14.95
N ASP A 150 16.88 12.99 -14.66
CA ASP A 150 17.94 12.36 -15.46
C ASP A 150 17.52 10.95 -15.90
N ARG A 151 17.54 10.74 -17.22
CA ARG A 151 17.09 9.48 -17.83
C ARG A 151 17.89 8.27 -17.33
N THR A 152 19.20 8.42 -17.16
CA THR A 152 20.09 7.31 -16.77
C THR A 152 19.86 6.95 -15.30
N ALA A 153 19.72 7.96 -14.44
CA ALA A 153 19.43 7.78 -13.02
C ALA A 153 18.07 7.12 -12.79
N ILE A 154 17.03 7.53 -13.54
CA ILE A 154 15.69 6.90 -13.47
C ILE A 154 15.78 5.42 -13.88
N THR A 155 16.43 5.11 -15.01
CA THR A 155 16.60 3.73 -15.48
C THR A 155 17.36 2.88 -14.46
N ALA A 156 18.46 3.40 -13.91
CA ALA A 156 19.26 2.70 -12.92
C ALA A 156 18.47 2.40 -11.63
N ALA A 157 17.70 3.39 -11.14
CA ALA A 157 16.86 3.21 -9.95
C ALA A 157 15.79 2.14 -10.15
N ALA A 158 15.10 2.16 -11.30
CA ALA A 158 14.08 1.15 -11.63
C ALA A 158 14.68 -0.27 -11.73
N LEU A 159 15.85 -0.41 -12.38
CA LEU A 159 16.53 -1.71 -12.49
C LEU A 159 17.04 -2.21 -11.14
N ASP A 160 17.52 -1.30 -10.29
CA ASP A 160 17.99 -1.64 -8.95
C ASP A 160 16.83 -2.10 -8.05
N TYR A 161 15.69 -1.40 -8.04
CA TYR A 161 14.49 -1.87 -7.32
C TYR A 161 13.98 -3.21 -7.82
N LYS A 162 14.03 -3.44 -9.14
CA LYS A 162 13.73 -4.75 -9.72
C LYS A 162 14.69 -5.82 -9.21
N ALA A 163 15.99 -5.51 -9.12
CA ALA A 163 17.00 -6.43 -8.60
C ALA A 163 16.82 -6.74 -7.11
N ARG A 164 16.29 -5.79 -6.32
CA ARG A 164 15.93 -5.98 -4.90
C ARG A 164 14.61 -6.75 -4.70
N GLY A 165 13.91 -7.11 -5.78
CA GLY A 165 12.69 -7.93 -5.71
C GLY A 165 11.40 -7.14 -5.44
N VAL A 166 11.38 -5.82 -5.69
CA VAL A 166 10.15 -5.02 -5.58
C VAL A 166 9.13 -5.49 -6.62
N GLY A 167 7.91 -5.83 -6.16
CA GLY A 167 6.85 -6.39 -7.01
C GLY A 167 6.13 -5.38 -7.91
N LEU A 168 6.17 -4.09 -7.56
CA LEU A 168 5.58 -3.00 -8.32
C LEU A 168 6.44 -1.73 -8.18
N ILE A 169 6.94 -1.19 -9.28
CA ILE A 169 7.70 0.06 -9.31
C ILE A 169 6.79 1.16 -9.87
N LEU A 170 6.55 2.21 -9.07
CA LEU A 170 5.75 3.36 -9.47
C LEU A 170 6.67 4.55 -9.75
N CYS A 171 6.84 4.89 -11.03
CA CYS A 171 7.53 6.11 -11.44
C CYS A 171 6.52 7.27 -11.47
N THR A 172 6.80 8.34 -10.73
CA THR A 172 5.95 9.55 -10.69
C THR A 172 6.75 10.76 -11.18
N GLY A 173 6.09 11.70 -11.88
CA GLY A 173 6.74 12.88 -12.48
C GLY A 173 7.44 12.58 -13.82
N GLY A 174 7.50 13.59 -14.69
CA GLY A 174 8.14 13.49 -16.01
C GLY A 174 7.50 12.47 -16.96
N MET A 175 6.20 12.19 -16.78
CA MET A 175 5.40 11.16 -17.48
C MET A 175 4.33 11.75 -18.42
N SER A 176 4.40 13.06 -18.70
CA SER A 176 3.43 13.80 -19.50
C SER A 176 3.64 13.51 -21.01
N VAL A 177 3.11 14.39 -21.86
CA VAL A 177 3.28 14.38 -23.32
C VAL A 177 4.40 15.31 -23.77
N ASP A 178 5.15 15.89 -22.85
CA ASP A 178 6.12 16.92 -23.16
C ASP A 178 7.35 16.29 -23.85
N PRO A 179 7.89 16.90 -24.92
CA PRO A 179 8.98 16.29 -25.69
C PRO A 179 10.27 16.03 -24.89
N ASP A 180 10.44 16.76 -23.79
CA ASP A 180 11.57 16.70 -22.87
C ASP A 180 11.35 15.73 -21.69
N ASP A 181 10.17 15.15 -21.54
CA ASP A 181 9.88 14.13 -20.53
C ASP A 181 10.81 12.92 -20.67
N LYS A 182 11.58 12.65 -19.60
CA LYS A 182 12.59 11.60 -19.59
C LYS A 182 12.08 10.28 -19.05
N THR A 183 11.04 10.28 -18.20
CA THR A 183 10.57 9.07 -17.51
C THR A 183 10.01 8.00 -18.48
N PRO A 184 9.19 8.32 -19.50
CA PRO A 184 8.75 7.33 -20.50
C PRO A 184 9.90 6.72 -21.32
N ARG A 185 10.99 7.47 -21.51
CA ARG A 185 12.18 6.99 -22.23
C ARG A 185 13.04 6.12 -21.31
N ALA A 186 13.23 6.52 -20.07
CA ALA A 186 13.92 5.74 -19.05
C ALA A 186 13.22 4.39 -18.82
N ASN A 187 11.88 4.38 -18.69
CA ASN A 187 11.10 3.15 -18.56
C ASN A 187 11.32 2.21 -19.76
N ARG A 188 11.40 2.73 -20.99
CA ARG A 188 11.74 1.93 -22.17
C ARG A 188 13.15 1.35 -22.12
N ASP A 189 14.12 2.10 -21.60
CA ASP A 189 15.51 1.64 -21.47
C ASP A 189 15.68 0.51 -20.45
N THR A 190 14.76 0.36 -19.48
CA THR A 190 14.75 -0.81 -18.60
C THR A 190 14.45 -2.12 -19.35
N GLY A 191 14.04 -2.03 -20.62
CA GLY A 191 13.53 -3.15 -21.41
C GLY A 191 12.08 -3.53 -21.07
N ALA A 192 11.35 -2.66 -20.35
CA ALA A 192 9.95 -2.89 -20.05
C ALA A 192 9.09 -2.86 -21.32
N GLU A 193 8.17 -3.81 -21.42
CA GLU A 193 7.11 -3.78 -22.43
C GLU A 193 6.10 -2.69 -22.07
N ILE A 194 5.85 -1.76 -23.02
CA ILE A 194 4.87 -0.70 -22.84
C ILE A 194 3.50 -1.23 -23.26
N VAL A 195 2.69 -1.62 -22.27
CA VAL A 195 1.34 -2.17 -22.50
C VAL A 195 0.31 -1.07 -22.82
N SER A 196 0.46 0.12 -22.22
CA SER A 196 -0.39 1.29 -22.48
C SER A 196 0.40 2.58 -22.24
N TYR A 197 0.13 3.63 -23.02
CA TYR A 197 0.77 4.93 -22.89
C TYR A 197 -0.26 6.05 -23.07
N GLY A 198 -0.33 6.92 -22.06
CA GLY A 198 -1.27 8.04 -22.01
C GLY A 198 -2.66 7.63 -21.52
N ALA A 199 -3.31 8.53 -20.79
CA ALA A 199 -4.71 8.44 -20.43
C ALA A 199 -5.43 9.68 -21.00
N LEU A 200 -6.62 9.51 -21.58
CA LEU A 200 -7.42 10.61 -22.14
C LEU A 200 -8.03 11.52 -21.05
N VAL A 201 -7.37 11.68 -19.91
CA VAL A 201 -7.82 12.53 -18.80
C VAL A 201 -7.56 13.99 -19.13
N LEU A 202 -6.34 14.36 -19.51
CA LEU A 202 -5.99 15.76 -19.80
C LEU A 202 -6.77 16.33 -20.99
N PRO A 203 -6.91 15.64 -22.15
CA PRO A 203 -7.77 16.11 -23.24
C PRO A 203 -9.24 16.27 -22.85
N ARG A 204 -9.77 15.43 -21.94
CA ARG A 204 -11.15 15.57 -21.44
C ARG A 204 -11.29 16.83 -20.59
N ILE A 205 -10.35 17.08 -19.67
CA ILE A 205 -10.34 18.27 -18.82
C ILE A 205 -10.26 19.55 -19.68
N THR A 206 -9.36 19.59 -20.68
CA THR A 206 -9.22 20.77 -21.56
C THR A 206 -10.42 21.00 -22.46
N ALA A 207 -11.15 19.93 -22.83
CA ALA A 207 -12.43 20.03 -23.54
C ALA A 207 -13.62 20.38 -22.63
N GLY A 208 -13.40 20.67 -21.34
CA GLY A 208 -14.47 20.96 -20.38
C GLY A 208 -15.30 19.73 -19.98
N VAL A 209 -14.86 18.53 -20.34
CA VAL A 209 -15.50 17.28 -19.95
C VAL A 209 -15.10 16.97 -18.51
N ARG A 210 -16.09 16.95 -17.61
CA ARG A 210 -15.88 16.58 -16.21
C ARG A 210 -15.31 15.16 -16.14
N VAL A 211 -14.14 15.04 -15.51
CA VAL A 211 -13.56 13.74 -15.14
C VAL A 211 -13.99 13.44 -13.71
N SER A 212 -14.65 12.31 -13.53
CA SER A 212 -15.10 11.80 -12.23
C SER A 212 -14.11 10.78 -11.65
N ARG A 213 -14.24 10.48 -10.36
CA ARG A 213 -13.50 9.38 -9.71
C ARG A 213 -13.77 8.03 -10.40
N ALA A 214 -14.99 7.84 -10.90
CA ALA A 214 -15.36 6.64 -11.65
C ALA A 214 -14.60 6.53 -12.99
N ASP A 215 -14.36 7.66 -13.68
CA ASP A 215 -13.55 7.68 -14.90
C ASP A 215 -12.10 7.24 -14.63
N LEU A 216 -11.49 7.74 -13.55
CA LEU A 216 -10.13 7.36 -13.17
C LEU A 216 -10.04 5.90 -12.75
N LYS A 217 -11.03 5.42 -12.00
CA LYS A 217 -11.12 4.01 -11.60
C LYS A 217 -11.21 3.06 -12.81
N ALA A 218 -11.96 3.45 -13.83
CA ALA A 218 -12.07 2.66 -15.07
C ALA A 218 -10.76 2.59 -15.87
N LEU A 219 -9.83 3.51 -15.64
CA LEU A 219 -8.50 3.51 -16.25
C LEU A 219 -7.48 2.66 -15.47
N GLY A 220 -7.81 2.26 -14.24
CA GLY A 220 -6.94 1.41 -13.42
C GLY A 220 -6.97 -0.04 -13.90
N THR A 221 -5.83 -0.57 -14.32
CA THR A 221 -5.62 -2.02 -14.46
C THR A 221 -5.24 -2.59 -13.09
N GLY A 222 -6.06 -3.47 -12.51
CA GLY A 222 -5.74 -4.06 -11.20
C GLY A 222 -6.75 -5.03 -10.59
N GLY A 223 -6.26 -5.77 -9.59
CA GLY A 223 -6.91 -6.81 -8.78
C GLY A 223 -5.91 -7.37 -7.76
N LEU A 224 -6.16 -8.55 -7.17
CA LEU A 224 -5.15 -9.28 -6.39
C LEU A 224 -4.30 -10.17 -7.31
N CYS A 225 -2.97 -10.10 -7.21
CA CYS A 225 -2.07 -10.96 -7.98
C CYS A 225 -2.33 -12.44 -7.68
N LEU A 226 -2.37 -13.27 -8.73
CA LEU A 226 -2.65 -14.70 -8.61
C LEU A 226 -1.45 -15.54 -8.10
N GLY A 227 -0.27 -14.93 -7.94
CA GLY A 227 0.92 -15.64 -7.46
C GLY A 227 1.41 -16.75 -8.41
N CYS A 228 1.13 -16.64 -9.71
CA CYS A 228 1.50 -17.65 -10.70
C CYS A 228 3.03 -17.90 -10.72
N PRO A 229 3.50 -19.16 -10.86
CA PRO A 229 4.93 -19.47 -10.99
C PRO A 229 5.63 -18.74 -12.16
N GLN A 230 4.88 -18.46 -13.23
CA GLN A 230 5.33 -17.65 -14.35
C GLN A 230 4.28 -16.56 -14.63
N CYS A 231 4.71 -15.31 -14.69
CA CYS A 231 3.83 -14.19 -15.00
C CYS A 231 3.33 -14.27 -16.46
N ARG A 232 2.03 -14.11 -16.66
CA ARG A 232 1.37 -14.14 -17.98
C ARG A 232 0.76 -12.79 -18.39
N TYR A 233 1.04 -11.72 -17.65
CA TYR A 233 0.63 -10.37 -18.04
C TYR A 233 1.22 -10.01 -19.41
N PRO A 234 0.49 -9.35 -20.33
CA PRO A 234 -0.87 -8.79 -20.20
C PRO A 234 -2.03 -9.76 -20.49
N VAL A 235 -1.74 -11.02 -20.83
CA VAL A 235 -2.75 -12.07 -21.08
C VAL A 235 -3.34 -12.64 -19.79
N CYS A 236 -2.83 -12.19 -18.65
CA CYS A 236 -3.35 -12.55 -17.35
C CYS A 236 -4.82 -12.07 -17.23
N PRO A 237 -5.75 -12.90 -16.73
CA PRO A 237 -7.13 -12.47 -16.47
C PRO A 237 -7.20 -11.31 -15.45
N PHE A 238 -6.11 -11.03 -14.71
CA PHE A 238 -5.90 -9.83 -13.91
C PHE A 238 -5.82 -8.52 -14.72
N GLY A 239 -5.23 -8.58 -15.92
CA GLY A 239 -4.81 -7.41 -16.69
C GLY A 239 -5.90 -6.78 -17.55
N LYS A 240 -7.07 -7.42 -17.67
CA LYS A 240 -8.22 -6.91 -18.41
C LYS A 240 -9.53 -7.39 -17.78
N SER A 241 -10.41 -6.45 -17.48
CA SER A 241 -11.87 -6.63 -17.37
C SER A 241 -12.54 -5.79 -18.43
#